data_AF-A0A947J8E2-F1
#
_entry.id   AF-A0A947J8E2-F1
#
_cell.length_a   1.000
_cell.length_b   1.000
_cell.length_c   1.000
_cell.angle_alpha   90.00
_cell.angle_beta   90.00
_cell.angle_gamma   90.00
#
_symmetry.space_group_name_H-M   'P 1'
#
loop_
_entity.id
_entity.type
_entity.pdbx_description
1 polymer ?
#
loop_
_entity_poly.entity_id
_entity_poly.type
_entity_poly.pdbx_seq_one_letter_code
_entity_poly.pdbx_strand_id
1 'polypeptide(L)'
;MGEQVRRRDQLFRIVKIIALPLIASCIGIGIAFSLMYVGSEHLYEDATTGRRAYQTERFRLWIEDASPAWMEKEARADELERLLDELLAEYAVDEAAIPVPIDVFLHETVDSFRHNISVRKGANSRFITPAPLDLLLDESPRGRLGELVLTFGWGRTVSRVFQVGMSLVMSHPDYSFHAIIAGLSDDQLLDLDQVLLMESRGRLPSTIYHSYDSPHASAMLGSLTDLRTLMGLEEGHSTLPDDLASLEAASICQFVVETLGVAVMRDCWDRGDTAELLRTRTGYEDLGELGRAWMEYAKARGVSAPQYEIWRVRSDLAAGRPDSALATLAAQSEGDSDAESVLVYALTALAAGDLAAFDDARALAARLDMSEEGTQWLDAFVGAVVVRGEGYVGIGPALFASEIEDAVRLAEATRVRTTDVFGLPVPEPRFVHALFFYEDRARATFGAALAPVFKNIRTQGHYYALNPELPSAIEEDTANAALASAYGEMSYSQLLRVGATHLTRESEADLLEYGAQLVRDARWHPLHSLQIGSVAEDVGLTEAALLVRHVVKHCGVDSFEKMWVTTAATTQFYSLDSALRSICGMSRRDVETLILEELLGGG
;
A
#
# COMPACT_ATOMS: atom_id res chain seq x y z
N MET A 1 18.25 40.57 54.39
CA MET A 1 19.31 39.99 53.53
C MET A 1 18.92 38.66 52.87
N GLY A 2 18.18 37.74 53.52
CA GLY A 2 17.82 36.43 52.92
C GLY A 2 16.81 36.46 51.76
N GLU A 3 15.94 37.48 51.67
CA GLU A 3 14.88 37.53 50.66
C GLU A 3 15.37 38.04 49.29
N GLN A 4 16.39 38.92 49.28
CA GLN A 4 17.03 39.39 48.04
C GLN A 4 17.90 38.32 47.37
N VAL A 5 18.53 37.44 48.16
CA VAL A 5 19.33 36.31 47.63
C VAL A 5 18.41 35.27 46.99
N ARG A 6 17.26 34.95 47.62
CA ARG A 6 16.26 34.01 47.06
C ARG A 6 15.64 34.50 45.75
N ARG A 7 15.37 35.80 45.61
CA ARG A 7 14.85 36.36 44.34
C ARG A 7 15.90 36.34 43.22
N ARG A 8 17.19 36.50 43.54
CA ARG A 8 18.28 36.40 42.55
C ARG A 8 18.45 34.98 42.02
N ASP A 9 18.34 33.98 42.88
CA ASP A 9 18.46 32.57 42.49
C ASP A 9 17.23 32.07 41.70
N GLN A 10 16.02 32.56 42.01
CA GLN A 10 14.83 32.28 41.21
C GLN A 10 14.91 32.91 39.82
N LEU A 11 15.40 34.16 39.70
CA LEU A 11 15.59 34.80 38.39
C LEU A 11 16.64 34.06 37.55
N PHE A 12 17.75 33.62 38.17
CA PHE A 12 18.79 32.84 37.46
C PHE A 12 18.29 31.46 37.00
N ARG A 13 17.40 30.81 37.76
CA ARG A 13 16.74 29.57 37.33
C ARG A 13 15.76 29.80 36.18
N ILE A 14 14.96 30.86 36.22
CA ILE A 14 14.01 31.20 35.14
C ILE A 14 14.77 31.54 33.85
N VAL A 15 15.87 32.29 33.94
CA VAL A 15 16.73 32.60 32.78
C VAL A 15 17.39 31.32 32.23
N LYS A 16 17.85 30.39 33.08
CA LYS A 16 18.40 29.10 32.60
C LYS A 16 17.34 28.16 32.00
N ILE A 17 16.12 28.14 32.53
CA ILE A 17 15.04 27.24 32.06
C ILE A 17 14.39 27.79 30.79
N ILE A 18 14.31 29.10 30.60
CA ILE A 18 13.61 29.69 29.45
C ILE A 18 14.58 30.22 28.40
N ALA A 19 15.61 30.97 28.80
CA ALA A 19 16.50 31.62 27.83
C ALA A 19 17.50 30.64 27.21
N LEU A 20 17.95 29.60 27.94
CA LEU A 20 18.89 28.62 27.39
C LEU A 20 18.25 27.76 26.27
N PRO A 21 17.02 27.24 26.42
CA PRO A 21 16.32 26.56 25.33
C PRO A 21 16.00 27.52 24.18
N LEU A 22 15.58 28.76 24.45
CA LEU A 22 15.33 29.75 23.38
C LEU A 22 16.58 30.08 22.58
N ILE A 23 17.73 30.25 23.25
CA ILE A 23 19.02 30.48 22.59
C ILE A 23 19.45 29.23 21.81
N ALA A 24 19.28 28.03 22.37
CA ALA A 24 19.56 26.78 21.66
C ALA A 24 18.63 26.58 20.45
N SER A 25 17.36 26.94 20.55
CA SER A 25 16.39 26.94 19.45
C SER A 25 16.74 27.99 18.39
N CYS A 26 17.13 29.21 18.77
CA CYS A 26 17.55 30.24 17.83
C CYS A 26 18.86 29.87 17.13
N ILE A 27 19.80 29.22 17.84
CA ILE A 27 21.04 28.70 17.26
C ILE A 27 20.73 27.51 16.35
N GLY A 28 19.85 26.60 16.76
CA GLY A 28 19.41 25.46 15.95
C GLY A 28 18.68 25.89 14.67
N ILE A 29 17.79 26.89 14.77
CA ILE A 29 17.12 27.53 13.63
C ILE A 29 18.15 28.27 12.77
N GLY A 30 19.10 28.98 13.37
CA GLY A 30 20.18 29.67 12.66
C GLY A 30 21.11 28.73 11.92
N ILE A 31 21.46 27.58 12.50
CA ILE A 31 22.24 26.51 11.86
C ILE A 31 21.42 25.83 10.77
N ALA A 32 20.12 25.56 11.00
CA ALA A 32 19.24 25.03 9.97
C ALA A 32 19.10 25.99 8.78
N PHE A 33 18.89 27.29 9.03
CA PHE A 33 18.87 28.32 7.98
C PHE A 33 20.23 28.49 7.31
N SER A 34 21.33 28.39 8.06
CA SER A 34 22.69 28.48 7.49
C SER A 34 23.04 27.22 6.70
N LEU A 35 22.56 26.03 7.07
CA LEU A 35 22.69 24.79 6.29
C LEU A 35 21.79 24.83 5.06
N MET A 36 20.58 25.38 5.15
CA MET A 36 19.72 25.66 4.00
C MET A 36 20.35 26.71 3.07
N TYR A 37 21.00 27.74 3.63
CA TYR A 37 21.62 28.83 2.88
C TYR A 37 22.97 28.42 2.25
N VAL A 38 23.85 27.77 3.00
CA VAL A 38 25.14 27.24 2.49
C VAL A 38 24.90 26.04 1.56
N GLY A 39 23.85 25.24 1.80
CA GLY A 39 23.36 24.26 0.82
C GLY A 39 22.81 24.92 -0.45
N SER A 40 22.29 26.14 -0.36
CA SER A 40 21.78 26.89 -1.53
C SER A 40 22.87 27.63 -2.32
N GLU A 41 24.00 28.01 -1.71
CA GLU A 41 25.11 28.69 -2.43
C GLU A 41 25.98 27.74 -3.27
N HIS A 42 25.77 26.41 -3.19
CA HIS A 42 26.46 25.41 -4.01
C HIS A 42 25.62 24.72 -5.10
N LEU A 43 24.37 25.13 -5.33
CA LEU A 43 23.50 24.43 -6.29
C LEU A 43 22.82 25.43 -7.25
N TYR A 44 23.62 25.99 -8.16
CA TYR A 44 23.09 26.49 -9.44
C TYR A 44 23.17 25.36 -10.48
N GLU A 45 22.68 24.17 -10.12
CA GLU A 45 22.50 23.10 -11.09
C GLU A 45 21.14 23.31 -11.74
N ASP A 46 21.16 23.57 -13.04
CA ASP A 46 19.98 23.43 -13.88
C ASP A 46 19.73 21.93 -14.07
N ALA A 47 18.49 21.53 -14.31
CA ALA A 47 18.14 20.12 -14.56
C ALA A 47 18.85 19.54 -15.80
N THR A 48 19.46 20.40 -16.61
CA THR A 48 20.25 20.08 -17.80
C THR A 48 21.76 20.05 -17.55
N THR A 49 22.24 20.43 -16.36
CA THR A 49 23.67 20.39 -16.03
C THR A 49 24.19 18.96 -16.09
N GLY A 50 25.30 18.73 -16.81
CA GLY A 50 25.85 17.39 -17.01
C GLY A 50 25.06 16.50 -17.98
N ARG A 51 24.16 17.10 -18.78
CA ARG A 51 23.36 16.41 -19.80
C ARG A 51 23.59 17.00 -21.19
N ARG A 52 23.43 16.14 -22.20
CA ARG A 52 23.34 16.52 -23.62
C ARG A 52 21.92 16.32 -24.12
N ALA A 53 21.51 17.19 -25.04
CA ALA A 53 20.23 17.10 -25.71
C ALA A 53 20.38 16.45 -27.09
N TYR A 54 19.53 15.48 -27.40
CA TYR A 54 19.21 15.06 -28.76
C TYR A 54 17.82 15.59 -29.12
N GLN A 55 17.68 16.25 -30.27
CA GLN A 55 16.45 16.94 -30.61
C GLN A 55 15.92 16.47 -31.96
N THR A 56 14.64 16.08 -31.97
CA THR A 56 13.82 15.88 -33.17
C THR A 56 12.85 17.05 -33.33
N GLU A 57 11.90 16.94 -34.26
CA GLU A 57 10.83 17.94 -34.41
C GLU A 57 9.92 17.98 -33.18
N ARG A 58 9.57 16.80 -32.63
CA ARG A 58 8.58 16.66 -31.57
C ARG A 58 9.17 16.44 -30.19
N PHE A 59 10.42 15.96 -30.10
CA PHE A 59 11.05 15.62 -28.82
C PHE A 59 12.42 16.29 -28.63
N ARG A 60 12.75 16.57 -27.36
CA ARG A 60 14.11 16.85 -26.92
C ARG A 60 14.48 15.90 -25.79
N LEU A 61 15.35 14.94 -26.07
CA LEU A 61 15.84 13.95 -25.10
C LEU A 61 17.07 14.47 -24.37
N TRP A 62 16.98 14.60 -23.05
CA TRP A 62 18.05 15.02 -22.15
C TRP A 62 18.69 13.80 -21.47
N ILE A 63 19.91 13.49 -21.87
CA ILE A 63 20.67 12.29 -21.49
C ILE A 63 21.96 12.72 -20.78
N GLU A 64 22.36 12.02 -19.72
CA GLU A 64 23.61 12.30 -19.01
C GLU A 64 24.85 12.14 -19.91
N ASP A 65 25.83 13.05 -19.77
CA ASP A 65 27.01 13.14 -20.64
C ASP A 65 27.82 11.85 -20.75
N ALA A 66 27.82 11.04 -19.68
CA ALA A 66 28.56 9.79 -19.57
C ALA A 66 27.70 8.54 -19.83
N SER A 67 26.39 8.71 -20.07
CA SER A 67 25.45 7.60 -20.21
C SER A 67 25.67 6.81 -21.50
N PRO A 68 25.79 5.47 -21.45
CA PRO A 68 25.75 4.62 -22.64
C PRO A 68 24.46 4.80 -23.48
N ALA A 69 23.34 5.23 -22.89
CA ALA A 69 22.08 5.44 -23.60
C ALA A 69 22.17 6.51 -24.71
N TRP A 70 23.20 7.36 -24.67
CA TRP A 70 23.48 8.28 -25.77
C TRP A 70 23.67 7.56 -27.12
N MET A 71 24.12 6.31 -27.11
CA MET A 71 24.28 5.51 -28.33
C MET A 71 22.93 5.10 -28.93
N GLU A 72 21.87 5.00 -28.12
CA GLU A 72 20.55 4.52 -28.51
C GLU A 72 19.50 5.64 -28.64
N LYS A 73 19.91 6.90 -28.47
CA LYS A 73 19.03 8.09 -28.51
C LYS A 73 18.12 8.17 -29.74
N GLU A 74 18.58 7.72 -30.92
CA GLU A 74 17.80 7.77 -32.16
C GLU A 74 16.67 6.74 -32.11
N ALA A 75 16.98 5.50 -31.71
CA ALA A 75 15.97 4.45 -31.54
C ALA A 75 14.93 4.82 -30.49
N ARG A 76 15.36 5.44 -29.37
CA ARG A 76 14.45 5.92 -28.33
C ARG A 76 13.57 7.08 -28.81
N ALA A 77 14.12 7.99 -29.63
CA ALA A 77 13.33 9.08 -30.22
C ALA A 77 12.29 8.54 -31.21
N ASP A 78 12.68 7.61 -32.09
CA ASP A 78 11.78 6.97 -33.05
C ASP A 78 10.64 6.20 -32.34
N GLU A 79 10.96 5.54 -31.22
CA GLU A 79 9.95 4.89 -30.37
C GLU A 79 8.93 5.89 -29.81
N LEU A 80 9.40 7.01 -29.25
CA LEU A 80 8.55 8.07 -28.70
C LEU A 80 7.66 8.71 -29.77
N GLU A 81 8.20 8.93 -30.97
CA GLU A 81 7.44 9.46 -32.10
C GLU A 81 6.33 8.51 -32.55
N ARG A 82 6.65 7.23 -32.73
CA ARG A 82 5.65 6.20 -33.05
C ARG A 82 4.57 6.11 -31.98
N LEU A 83 4.95 6.09 -30.70
CA LEU A 83 4.00 6.00 -29.59
C LEU A 83 3.12 7.24 -29.50
N LEU A 84 3.66 8.43 -29.75
CA LEU A 84 2.86 9.66 -29.79
C LEU A 84 1.78 9.57 -30.87
N ASP A 85 2.14 9.14 -32.08
CA ASP A 85 1.17 8.99 -33.19
C ASP A 85 0.08 7.97 -32.85
N GLU A 86 0.46 6.83 -32.26
CA GLU A 86 -0.48 5.81 -31.81
C GLU A 86 -1.44 6.35 -30.74
N LEU A 87 -0.92 7.02 -29.70
CA LEU A 87 -1.71 7.57 -28.61
C LEU A 87 -2.65 8.69 -29.08
N LEU A 88 -2.19 9.58 -29.97
CA LEU A 88 -3.02 10.63 -30.55
C LEU A 88 -4.20 10.04 -31.33
N ALA A 89 -3.96 9.00 -32.14
CA ALA A 89 -4.99 8.33 -32.91
C ALA A 89 -5.97 7.55 -32.00
N GLU A 90 -5.44 6.77 -31.05
CA GLU A 90 -6.21 5.93 -30.14
C GLU A 90 -7.14 6.76 -29.23
N TYR A 91 -6.63 7.87 -28.70
CA TYR A 91 -7.36 8.74 -27.78
C TYR A 91 -8.04 9.93 -28.46
N ALA A 92 -8.05 9.96 -29.80
CA ALA A 92 -8.66 10.99 -30.63
C ALA A 92 -8.26 12.42 -30.21
N VAL A 93 -6.97 12.63 -29.98
CA VAL A 93 -6.37 13.92 -29.61
C VAL A 93 -5.78 14.59 -30.85
N ASP A 94 -6.05 15.89 -31.00
CA ASP A 94 -5.43 16.70 -32.05
C ASP A 94 -3.95 16.95 -31.72
N GLU A 95 -3.05 16.66 -32.65
CA GLU A 95 -1.60 16.91 -32.50
C GLU A 95 -1.31 18.37 -32.14
N ALA A 96 -2.12 19.32 -32.63
CA ALA A 96 -1.97 20.74 -32.32
C ALA A 96 -2.18 21.09 -30.84
N ALA A 97 -2.78 20.18 -30.05
CA ALA A 97 -2.93 20.35 -28.61
C ALA A 97 -1.65 20.02 -27.84
N ILE A 98 -0.73 19.27 -28.43
CA ILE A 98 0.47 18.78 -27.75
C ILE A 98 1.58 19.85 -27.80
N PRO A 99 2.21 20.18 -26.66
CA PRO A 99 3.33 21.11 -26.66
C PRO A 99 4.56 20.45 -27.28
N VAL A 100 5.01 20.98 -28.42
CA VAL A 100 6.24 20.55 -29.09
C VAL A 100 7.32 21.64 -29.05
N PRO A 101 8.60 21.30 -28.81
CA PRO A 101 9.08 19.95 -28.48
C PRO A 101 8.76 19.55 -27.03
N ILE A 102 8.50 18.26 -26.80
CA ILE A 102 8.38 17.65 -25.46
C ILE A 102 9.79 17.40 -24.91
N ASP A 103 10.09 17.92 -23.72
CA ASP A 103 11.37 17.68 -23.05
C ASP A 103 11.30 16.35 -22.27
N VAL A 104 12.09 15.37 -22.69
CA VAL A 104 12.15 14.02 -22.09
C VAL A 104 13.47 13.84 -21.37
N PHE A 105 13.45 13.61 -20.06
CA PHE A 105 14.64 13.35 -19.25
C PHE A 105 14.80 11.85 -19.07
N LEU A 106 15.90 11.30 -19.58
CA LEU A 106 16.22 9.88 -19.44
C LEU A 106 17.15 9.67 -18.23
N HIS A 107 16.87 8.64 -17.43
CA HIS A 107 17.57 8.34 -16.18
C HIS A 107 18.02 6.89 -16.13
N GLU A 108 19.28 6.64 -15.80
CA GLU A 108 19.79 5.26 -15.66
C GLU A 108 19.39 4.62 -14.33
N THR A 109 19.20 5.45 -13.30
CA THR A 109 18.92 5.02 -11.94
C THR A 109 17.80 5.85 -11.34
N VAL A 110 17.12 5.27 -10.35
CA VAL A 110 16.07 5.98 -9.60
C VAL A 110 16.65 7.15 -8.79
N ASP A 111 17.92 7.07 -8.38
CA ASP A 111 18.56 8.19 -7.70
C ASP A 111 18.79 9.38 -8.64
N SER A 112 19.21 9.16 -9.89
CA SER A 112 19.27 10.22 -10.91
C SER A 112 17.89 10.83 -11.16
N PHE A 113 16.88 9.97 -11.25
CA PHE A 113 15.48 10.36 -11.43
C PHE A 113 15.00 11.27 -10.28
N ARG A 114 15.15 10.83 -9.03
CA ARG A 114 14.78 11.59 -7.82
C ARG A 114 15.53 12.92 -7.72
N HIS A 115 16.83 12.90 -8.05
CA HIS A 115 17.66 14.09 -8.04
C HIS A 115 17.15 15.12 -9.05
N ASN A 116 16.83 14.72 -10.28
CA ASN A 116 16.32 15.64 -11.30
C ASN A 116 14.99 16.30 -10.88
N ILE A 117 14.03 15.52 -10.38
CA ILE A 117 12.78 16.09 -9.85
C ILE A 117 13.07 17.09 -8.73
N SER A 118 13.97 16.74 -7.80
CA SER A 118 14.35 17.62 -6.68
C SER A 118 14.97 18.93 -7.16
N VAL A 119 15.79 18.90 -8.21
CA VAL A 119 16.37 20.09 -8.84
C VAL A 119 15.29 20.93 -9.52
N ARG A 120 14.45 20.33 -10.38
CA ARG A 120 13.40 21.06 -11.14
C ARG A 120 12.33 21.67 -10.25
N LYS A 121 11.94 20.97 -9.17
CA LYS A 121 10.92 21.41 -8.21
C LYS A 121 11.54 22.07 -6.98
N GLY A 122 12.85 22.31 -6.98
CA GLY A 122 13.55 23.01 -5.92
C GLY A 122 13.16 24.48 -5.88
N ALA A 123 13.20 25.08 -4.69
CA ALA A 123 12.81 26.48 -4.47
C ALA A 123 13.58 27.50 -5.33
N ASN A 124 14.76 27.11 -5.82
CA ASN A 124 15.66 27.95 -6.62
C ASN A 124 15.68 27.56 -8.12
N SER A 125 14.81 26.64 -8.56
CA SER A 125 14.75 26.22 -9.96
C SER A 125 14.39 27.40 -10.87
N ARG A 126 15.17 27.59 -11.93
CA ARG A 126 14.86 28.51 -13.05
C ARG A 126 14.38 27.77 -14.28
N PHE A 127 14.35 26.45 -14.22
CA PHE A 127 13.99 25.59 -15.33
C PHE A 127 12.46 25.50 -15.41
N ILE A 128 11.88 26.09 -16.45
CA ILE A 128 10.46 26.00 -16.75
C ILE A 128 10.34 25.30 -18.10
N THR A 129 10.07 24.00 -18.09
CA THR A 129 9.56 23.30 -19.26
C THR A 129 8.07 23.05 -19.07
N PRO A 130 7.22 23.34 -20.07
CA PRO A 130 5.77 23.22 -19.94
C PRO A 130 5.28 21.76 -19.89
N ALA A 131 6.09 20.81 -20.37
CA ALA A 131 5.74 19.40 -20.42
C ALA A 131 7.00 18.52 -20.28
N PRO A 132 7.64 18.51 -19.09
CA PRO A 132 8.69 17.53 -18.83
C PRO A 132 8.10 16.13 -18.84
N LEU A 133 8.90 15.17 -19.25
CA LEU A 133 8.63 13.75 -19.06
C LEU A 133 9.88 13.12 -18.48
N ASP A 134 9.88 12.75 -17.20
CA ASP A 134 10.96 11.91 -16.68
C ASP A 134 10.70 10.46 -17.09
N LEU A 135 11.73 9.73 -17.50
CA LEU A 135 11.67 8.31 -17.77
C LEU A 135 12.93 7.60 -17.29
N LEU A 136 12.77 6.42 -16.67
CA LEU A 136 13.87 5.47 -16.51
C LEU A 136 14.26 4.87 -17.86
N LEU A 137 15.51 4.41 -18.01
CA LEU A 137 15.97 3.84 -19.27
C LEU A 137 15.37 2.47 -19.59
N ASP A 138 14.90 1.73 -18.59
CA ASP A 138 14.32 0.40 -18.72
C ASP A 138 12.78 0.43 -18.74
N GLU A 139 12.15 1.57 -18.47
CA GLU A 139 10.69 1.68 -18.47
C GLU A 139 10.10 1.89 -19.88
N SER A 140 8.86 1.43 -20.07
CA SER A 140 8.09 1.76 -21.26
C SER A 140 7.60 3.21 -21.20
N PRO A 141 7.86 4.05 -22.22
CA PRO A 141 7.42 5.45 -22.21
C PRO A 141 5.91 5.62 -22.42
N ARG A 142 5.21 4.57 -22.89
CA ARG A 142 3.83 4.66 -23.37
C ARG A 142 2.87 5.18 -22.31
N GLY A 143 2.98 4.71 -21.07
CA GLY A 143 2.11 5.12 -19.96
C GLY A 143 2.20 6.62 -19.67
N ARG A 144 3.41 7.11 -19.39
CA ARG A 144 3.62 8.52 -19.06
C ARG A 144 3.36 9.45 -20.24
N LEU A 145 3.75 9.04 -21.45
CA LEU A 145 3.43 9.79 -22.66
C LEU A 145 1.92 9.85 -22.90
N GLY A 146 1.20 8.76 -22.61
CA GLY A 146 -0.26 8.70 -22.64
C GLY A 146 -0.89 9.70 -21.68
N GLU A 147 -0.45 9.74 -20.42
CA GLU A 147 -0.93 10.72 -19.44
C GLU A 147 -0.69 12.17 -19.88
N LEU A 148 0.43 12.45 -20.55
CA LEU A 148 0.70 13.75 -21.18
C LEU A 148 -0.30 14.04 -22.30
N VAL A 149 -0.52 13.09 -23.21
CA VAL A 149 -1.48 13.22 -24.32
C VAL A 149 -2.89 13.49 -23.79
N LEU A 150 -3.35 12.77 -22.77
CA LEU A 150 -4.66 13.01 -22.16
C LEU A 150 -4.71 14.38 -21.45
N THR A 151 -3.65 14.77 -20.74
CA THR A 151 -3.61 16.03 -20.00
C THR A 151 -3.69 17.25 -20.92
N PHE A 152 -3.01 17.23 -22.07
CA PHE A 152 -3.05 18.32 -23.03
C PHE A 152 -4.24 18.22 -24.00
N GLY A 153 -4.58 17.02 -24.44
CA GLY A 153 -5.65 16.77 -25.40
C GLY A 153 -7.05 16.87 -24.82
N TRP A 154 -7.28 16.28 -23.65
CA TRP A 154 -8.59 16.28 -22.98
C TRP A 154 -8.67 17.32 -21.86
N GLY A 155 -7.52 17.75 -21.34
CA GLY A 155 -7.42 18.75 -20.28
C GLY A 155 -7.24 18.13 -18.90
N ARG A 156 -7.61 18.88 -17.86
CA ARG A 156 -7.40 18.48 -16.47
C ARG A 156 -8.59 17.69 -15.92
N THR A 157 -8.37 16.42 -15.61
CA THR A 157 -9.23 15.67 -14.68
C THR A 157 -8.77 15.85 -13.24
N VAL A 158 -9.72 15.88 -12.30
CA VAL A 158 -9.43 15.76 -10.86
C VAL A 158 -9.64 14.32 -10.36
N SER A 159 -10.20 13.46 -11.19
CA SER A 159 -10.55 12.10 -10.81
C SER A 159 -9.33 11.20 -10.72
N ARG A 160 -9.00 10.70 -9.53
CA ARG A 160 -7.95 9.70 -9.33
C ARG A 160 -8.30 8.35 -9.95
N VAL A 161 -9.57 7.96 -9.96
CA VAL A 161 -10.04 6.75 -10.65
C VAL A 161 -9.64 6.82 -12.12
N PHE A 162 -9.95 7.94 -12.79
CA PHE A 162 -9.64 8.09 -14.22
C PHE A 162 -8.14 8.24 -14.50
N GLN A 163 -7.41 8.98 -13.67
CA GLN A 163 -5.96 9.16 -13.84
C GLN A 163 -5.22 7.82 -13.73
N VAL A 164 -5.44 7.10 -12.62
CA VAL A 164 -4.78 5.81 -12.37
C VAL A 164 -5.26 4.76 -13.37
N GLY A 165 -6.58 4.66 -13.57
CA GLY A 165 -7.17 3.66 -14.44
C GLY A 165 -6.72 3.79 -15.90
N MET A 166 -6.77 5.00 -16.47
CA MET A 166 -6.30 5.23 -17.83
C MET A 166 -4.78 5.07 -17.96
N SER A 167 -4.00 5.51 -16.97
CA SER A 167 -2.54 5.32 -16.98
C SER A 167 -2.18 3.83 -17.09
N LEU A 168 -2.87 2.96 -16.34
CA LEU A 168 -2.67 1.51 -16.42
C LEU A 168 -3.13 0.91 -17.76
N VAL A 169 -4.30 1.30 -18.26
CA VAL A 169 -4.80 0.85 -19.57
C VAL A 169 -3.83 1.25 -20.70
N MET A 170 -3.28 2.46 -20.65
CA MET A 170 -2.30 2.93 -21.64
C MET A 170 -0.96 2.21 -21.52
N SER A 171 -0.51 1.93 -20.30
CA SER A 171 0.77 1.27 -20.03
C SER A 171 0.77 -0.21 -20.43
N HIS A 172 -0.39 -0.86 -20.39
CA HIS A 172 -0.54 -2.30 -20.65
C HIS A 172 -1.67 -2.55 -21.67
N PRO A 173 -1.51 -2.17 -22.94
CA PRO A 173 -2.57 -2.28 -23.95
C PRO A 173 -2.99 -3.74 -24.23
N ASP A 174 -2.11 -4.70 -23.99
CA ASP A 174 -2.38 -6.14 -24.19
C ASP A 174 -2.98 -6.81 -22.94
N TYR A 175 -3.15 -6.07 -21.83
CA TYR A 175 -3.76 -6.59 -20.61
C TYR A 175 -5.27 -6.38 -20.60
N SER A 176 -5.99 -7.43 -20.19
CA SER A 176 -7.39 -7.30 -19.81
C SER A 176 -7.50 -7.10 -18.30
N PHE A 177 -7.78 -5.87 -17.85
CA PHE A 177 -8.06 -5.59 -16.45
C PHE A 177 -9.39 -6.21 -15.99
N HIS A 178 -10.25 -6.60 -16.93
CA HIS A 178 -11.43 -7.42 -16.64
C HIS A 178 -11.09 -8.82 -16.13
N ALA A 179 -9.92 -9.37 -16.50
CA ALA A 179 -9.45 -10.66 -16.00
C ALA A 179 -9.33 -10.67 -14.47
N ILE A 180 -8.97 -9.53 -13.89
CA ILE A 180 -8.83 -9.29 -12.46
C ILE A 180 -10.18 -9.46 -11.79
N ILE A 181 -11.19 -8.72 -12.27
CA ILE A 181 -12.57 -8.78 -11.73
C ILE A 181 -13.16 -10.18 -11.87
N ALA A 182 -12.89 -10.85 -12.98
CA ALA A 182 -13.36 -12.20 -13.20
C ALA A 182 -12.68 -13.23 -12.29
N GLY A 183 -11.38 -13.05 -12.01
CA GLY A 183 -10.57 -13.96 -11.21
C GLY A 183 -10.79 -13.84 -9.71
N LEU A 184 -11.19 -12.66 -9.23
CA LEU A 184 -11.43 -12.40 -7.80
C LEU A 184 -12.75 -13.03 -7.31
N SER A 185 -12.74 -13.50 -6.06
CA SER A 185 -13.96 -13.92 -5.38
C SER A 185 -14.82 -12.71 -4.98
N ASP A 186 -16.14 -12.89 -4.89
CA ASP A 186 -17.09 -11.79 -4.65
C ASP A 186 -16.81 -11.04 -3.34
N ASP A 187 -16.25 -11.71 -2.34
CA ASP A 187 -15.84 -11.14 -1.06
C ASP A 187 -14.58 -10.27 -1.18
N GLN A 188 -13.80 -10.35 -2.26
CA GLN A 188 -12.60 -9.57 -2.53
C GLN A 188 -12.82 -8.36 -3.45
N LEU A 189 -13.90 -8.37 -4.23
CA LEU A 189 -14.23 -7.26 -5.13
C LEU A 189 -14.63 -6.00 -4.34
N LEU A 190 -14.30 -4.83 -4.88
CA LEU A 190 -14.95 -3.57 -4.54
C LEU A 190 -16.08 -3.31 -5.53
N ASP A 191 -17.25 -2.92 -5.02
CA ASP A 191 -18.27 -2.34 -5.89
C ASP A 191 -17.88 -0.93 -6.37
N LEU A 192 -18.61 -0.40 -7.36
CA LEU A 192 -18.30 0.91 -7.93
C LEU A 192 -18.31 2.03 -6.87
N ASP A 193 -19.25 1.97 -5.92
CA ASP A 193 -19.33 2.97 -4.85
C ASP A 193 -18.10 2.90 -3.94
N GLN A 194 -17.60 1.69 -3.63
CA GLN A 194 -16.39 1.47 -2.86
C GLN A 194 -15.13 1.95 -3.58
N VAL A 195 -15.01 1.77 -4.91
CA VAL A 195 -13.90 2.32 -5.70
C VAL A 195 -13.91 3.85 -5.67
N LEU A 196 -15.08 4.48 -5.87
CA LEU A 196 -15.24 5.94 -5.77
C LEU A 196 -14.95 6.46 -4.35
N LEU A 197 -15.26 5.64 -3.34
CA LEU A 197 -14.97 5.96 -1.96
C LEU A 197 -13.46 5.91 -1.67
N MET A 198 -12.71 4.97 -2.25
CA MET A 198 -11.24 4.95 -2.18
C MET A 198 -10.62 6.24 -2.69
N GLU A 199 -11.14 6.76 -3.81
CA GLU A 199 -10.74 8.06 -4.33
C GLU A 199 -10.99 9.19 -3.33
N SER A 200 -12.23 9.32 -2.82
CA SER A 200 -12.60 10.41 -1.91
C SER A 200 -11.76 10.44 -0.62
N ARG A 201 -11.18 9.28 -0.26
CA ARG A 201 -10.32 9.08 0.91
C ARG A 201 -8.83 9.26 0.61
N GLY A 202 -8.47 9.58 -0.64
CA GLY A 202 -7.08 9.70 -1.07
C GLY A 202 -6.31 8.38 -1.00
N ARG A 203 -7.01 7.25 -1.22
CA ARG A 203 -6.42 5.90 -1.19
C ARG A 203 -5.92 5.43 -2.55
N LEU A 204 -6.40 6.05 -3.63
CA LEU A 204 -5.80 5.86 -4.94
C LEU A 204 -4.53 6.71 -5.05
N PRO A 205 -3.40 6.12 -5.49
CA PRO A 205 -2.14 6.82 -5.60
C PRO A 205 -2.21 7.93 -6.65
N SER A 206 -1.33 8.91 -6.53
CA SER A 206 -1.05 9.84 -7.61
C SER A 206 -0.01 9.20 -8.51
N THR A 207 -0.22 9.22 -9.83
CA THR A 207 0.83 8.78 -10.78
C THR A 207 2.05 9.69 -10.67
N ILE A 208 3.22 9.19 -11.06
CA ILE A 208 4.45 9.98 -11.09
C ILE A 208 4.25 11.23 -11.96
N TYR A 209 3.62 11.05 -13.13
CA TYR A 209 3.31 12.14 -14.04
C TYR A 209 2.46 13.22 -13.37
N HIS A 210 1.31 12.85 -12.78
CA HIS A 210 0.44 13.86 -12.14
C HIS A 210 1.05 14.50 -10.90
N SER A 211 1.98 13.82 -10.22
CA SER A 211 2.66 14.33 -9.04
C SER A 211 3.76 15.34 -9.38
N TYR A 212 4.49 15.12 -10.47
CA TYR A 212 5.72 15.87 -10.76
C TYR A 212 5.76 16.49 -12.15
N ASP A 213 5.37 15.78 -13.19
CA ASP A 213 5.58 16.19 -14.58
C ASP A 213 4.43 16.99 -15.18
N SER A 214 3.21 16.79 -14.68
CA SER A 214 2.03 17.48 -15.19
C SER A 214 2.16 19.00 -15.07
N PRO A 215 1.68 19.78 -16.04
CA PRO A 215 1.57 21.24 -15.91
C PRO A 215 0.64 21.67 -14.75
N HIS A 216 -0.12 20.74 -14.18
CA HIS A 216 -1.00 20.94 -13.03
C HIS A 216 -0.40 20.46 -11.71
N ALA A 217 0.78 19.84 -11.73
CA ALA A 217 1.52 19.45 -10.54
C ALA A 217 1.97 20.69 -9.75
N SER A 218 2.25 20.49 -8.45
CA SER A 218 2.83 21.56 -7.62
C SER A 218 4.14 22.06 -8.22
N ALA A 219 4.35 23.38 -8.18
CA ALA A 219 5.59 24.00 -8.65
C ALA A 219 6.79 23.69 -7.74
N MET A 220 6.53 23.31 -6.49
CA MET A 220 7.56 22.97 -5.50
C MET A 220 7.21 21.68 -4.77
N LEU A 221 8.23 20.96 -4.28
CA LEU A 221 8.08 19.90 -3.28
C LEU A 221 7.69 20.55 -1.95
N GLY A 222 6.40 20.82 -1.77
CA GLY A 222 5.88 21.65 -0.69
C GLY A 222 5.41 20.87 0.52
N SER A 223 5.24 19.55 0.41
CA SER A 223 4.73 18.71 1.49
C SER A 223 5.66 17.55 1.83
N LEU A 224 5.60 17.09 3.09
CA LEU A 224 6.26 15.86 3.53
C LEU A 224 5.73 14.63 2.78
N THR A 225 4.49 14.67 2.30
CA THR A 225 3.89 13.61 1.48
C THR A 225 4.56 13.52 0.11
N ASP A 226 4.83 14.66 -0.53
CA ASP A 226 5.54 14.70 -1.82
C ASP A 226 6.96 14.15 -1.66
N LEU A 227 7.66 14.58 -0.59
CA LEU A 227 9.00 14.06 -0.28
C LEU A 227 8.97 12.55 0.01
N ARG A 228 7.99 12.07 0.78
CA ARG A 228 7.84 10.63 1.05
C ARG A 228 7.56 9.86 -0.24
N THR A 229 6.73 10.38 -1.13
CA THR A 229 6.39 9.73 -2.41
C THR A 229 7.62 9.66 -3.30
N LEU A 230 8.40 10.75 -3.40
CA LEU A 230 9.64 10.78 -4.17
C LEU A 230 10.70 9.81 -3.63
N MET A 231 10.87 9.79 -2.30
CA MET A 231 11.79 8.88 -1.61
C MET A 231 11.32 7.42 -1.63
N GLY A 232 10.07 7.16 -2.00
CA GLY A 232 9.48 5.82 -2.10
C GLY A 232 9.52 5.22 -3.50
N LEU A 233 10.08 5.90 -4.50
CA LEU A 233 10.32 5.31 -5.83
C LEU A 233 11.39 4.21 -5.72
N GLU A 234 11.17 2.99 -6.20
CA GLU A 234 12.17 1.89 -6.11
C GLU A 234 12.71 1.51 -7.50
N GLU A 235 13.91 0.93 -7.57
CA GLU A 235 14.53 0.45 -8.83
C GLU A 235 13.83 -0.83 -9.29
N GLY A 236 13.32 -0.85 -10.53
CA GLY A 236 12.47 -1.91 -11.07
C GLY A 236 11.03 -1.84 -10.52
N HIS A 237 9.96 -2.09 -11.28
CA HIS A 237 9.77 -2.29 -12.71
C HIS A 237 8.36 -1.77 -13.05
N SER A 238 8.07 -1.78 -14.35
CA SER A 238 6.75 -1.71 -14.96
C SER A 238 5.81 -2.87 -14.56
N THR A 239 5.78 -3.23 -13.28
CA THR A 239 4.85 -4.20 -12.73
C THR A 239 3.51 -3.52 -12.51
N LEU A 240 2.44 -4.27 -12.78
CA LEU A 240 1.10 -3.84 -12.41
C LEU A 240 1.08 -3.49 -10.91
N PRO A 241 0.37 -2.43 -10.51
CA PRO A 241 0.32 -2.07 -9.10
C PRO A 241 -0.31 -3.19 -8.29
N ASP A 242 0.27 -3.45 -7.12
CA ASP A 242 -0.26 -4.39 -6.12
C ASP A 242 -1.55 -3.90 -5.45
N ASP A 243 -1.98 -2.67 -5.75
CA ASP A 243 -3.18 -2.05 -5.21
C ASP A 243 -4.42 -2.42 -6.04
N LEU A 244 -5.29 -3.26 -5.45
CA LEU A 244 -6.51 -3.70 -6.10
C LEU A 244 -7.40 -2.53 -6.56
N ALA A 245 -7.51 -1.47 -5.76
CA ALA A 245 -8.36 -0.33 -6.12
C ALA A 245 -7.90 0.34 -7.42
N SER A 246 -6.59 0.42 -7.65
CA SER A 246 -5.99 0.91 -8.89
C SER A 246 -6.31 -0.02 -10.07
N LEU A 247 -6.24 -1.33 -9.88
CA LEU A 247 -6.56 -2.34 -10.90
C LEU A 247 -8.07 -2.36 -11.25
N GLU A 248 -8.94 -2.20 -10.26
CA GLU A 248 -10.39 -2.07 -10.47
C GLU A 248 -10.74 -0.75 -11.16
N ALA A 249 -10.07 0.35 -10.80
CA ALA A 249 -10.20 1.62 -11.52
C ALA A 249 -9.80 1.48 -13.00
N ALA A 250 -8.74 0.73 -13.30
CA ALA A 250 -8.35 0.41 -14.68
C ALA A 250 -9.42 -0.43 -15.39
N SER A 251 -10.00 -1.43 -14.73
CA SER A 251 -11.11 -2.22 -15.26
C SER A 251 -12.35 -1.37 -15.56
N ILE A 252 -12.71 -0.41 -14.71
CA ILE A 252 -13.83 0.51 -14.96
C ILE A 252 -13.54 1.40 -16.18
N CYS A 253 -12.33 1.96 -16.26
CA CYS A 253 -11.93 2.80 -17.40
C CYS A 253 -11.93 1.99 -18.71
N GLN A 254 -11.36 0.78 -18.70
CA GLN A 254 -11.38 -0.14 -19.84
C GLN A 254 -12.81 -0.47 -20.25
N PHE A 255 -13.72 -0.73 -19.30
CA PHE A 255 -15.13 -0.98 -19.59
C PHE A 255 -15.79 0.21 -20.30
N VAL A 256 -15.60 1.43 -19.78
CA VAL A 256 -16.15 2.64 -20.42
C VAL A 256 -15.62 2.80 -21.83
N VAL A 257 -14.31 2.63 -22.04
CA VAL A 257 -13.68 2.75 -23.36
C VAL A 257 -14.19 1.66 -24.33
N GLU A 258 -14.25 0.40 -23.91
CA GLU A 258 -14.63 -0.71 -24.78
C GLU A 258 -16.14 -0.76 -25.10
N THR A 259 -16.99 -0.36 -24.15
CA THR A 259 -18.45 -0.49 -24.30
C THR A 259 -19.15 0.80 -24.72
N LEU A 260 -18.65 1.95 -24.28
CA LEU A 260 -19.25 3.26 -24.54
C LEU A 260 -18.40 4.12 -25.49
N GLY A 261 -17.11 3.80 -25.61
CA GLY A 261 -16.17 4.47 -26.51
C GLY A 261 -15.33 5.55 -25.82
N VAL A 262 -14.16 5.82 -26.41
CA VAL A 262 -13.20 6.84 -25.96
C VAL A 262 -13.84 8.23 -25.78
N ALA A 263 -14.81 8.59 -26.63
CA ALA A 263 -15.50 9.88 -26.52
C ALA A 263 -16.25 10.05 -25.19
N VAL A 264 -16.85 8.98 -24.67
CA VAL A 264 -17.53 9.02 -23.36
C VAL A 264 -16.49 9.12 -22.24
N MET A 265 -15.38 8.39 -22.34
CA MET A 265 -14.28 8.50 -21.36
C MET A 265 -13.71 9.92 -21.31
N ARG A 266 -13.53 10.57 -22.46
CA ARG A 266 -13.13 11.98 -22.55
C ARG A 266 -14.16 12.91 -21.90
N ASP A 267 -15.45 12.68 -22.12
CA ASP A 267 -16.51 13.50 -21.51
C ASP A 267 -16.58 13.31 -19.97
N CYS A 268 -16.13 12.16 -19.45
CA CYS A 268 -15.89 11.92 -18.04
C CYS A 268 -14.59 12.58 -17.53
N TRP A 269 -13.64 12.91 -18.41
CA TRP A 269 -12.35 13.51 -18.05
C TRP A 269 -12.48 15.02 -17.78
N ASP A 270 -13.14 15.38 -16.68
CA ASP A 270 -13.42 16.76 -16.28
C ASP A 270 -13.08 17.03 -14.80
N ARG A 271 -13.26 18.26 -14.34
CA ARG A 271 -13.02 18.72 -12.96
C ARG A 271 -14.18 18.45 -11.99
N GLY A 272 -15.18 17.72 -12.44
CA GLY A 272 -16.36 17.36 -11.66
C GLY A 272 -16.10 16.25 -10.65
N ASP A 273 -17.11 15.97 -9.82
CA ASP A 273 -17.14 14.79 -8.97
C ASP A 273 -17.23 13.52 -9.83
N THR A 274 -16.36 12.53 -9.59
CA THR A 274 -16.26 11.32 -10.40
C THR A 274 -17.58 10.57 -10.51
N ALA A 275 -18.32 10.45 -9.39
CA ALA A 275 -19.61 9.77 -9.34
C ALA A 275 -20.63 10.48 -10.24
N GLU A 276 -20.68 11.81 -10.16
CA GLU A 276 -21.57 12.62 -11.00
C GLU A 276 -21.20 12.56 -12.49
N LEU A 277 -19.91 12.55 -12.81
CA LEU A 277 -19.43 12.44 -14.19
C LEU A 277 -19.79 11.09 -14.80
N LEU A 278 -19.59 9.99 -14.07
CA LEU A 278 -20.03 8.68 -14.52
C LEU A 278 -21.55 8.64 -14.74
N ARG A 279 -22.33 9.13 -13.76
CA ARG A 279 -23.80 9.13 -13.84
C ARG A 279 -24.34 9.93 -15.02
N THR A 280 -23.75 11.10 -15.32
CA THR A 280 -24.29 12.02 -16.33
C THR A 280 -23.79 11.76 -17.74
N ARG A 281 -22.67 11.06 -17.91
CA ARG A 281 -22.01 10.88 -19.22
C ARG A 281 -22.13 9.48 -19.80
N THR A 282 -22.31 8.46 -18.98
CA THR A 282 -22.32 7.06 -19.42
C THR A 282 -23.66 6.59 -19.99
N GLY A 283 -24.74 7.33 -19.73
CA GLY A 283 -26.09 7.00 -20.23
C GLY A 283 -26.84 5.95 -19.42
N TYR A 284 -26.26 5.44 -18.32
CA TYR A 284 -26.94 4.59 -17.34
C TYR A 284 -27.86 5.42 -16.42
N GLU A 285 -28.92 4.82 -15.87
CA GLU A 285 -29.89 5.51 -15.03
C GLU A 285 -29.29 5.96 -13.69
N ASP A 286 -28.46 5.11 -13.10
CA ASP A 286 -27.72 5.37 -11.86
C ASP A 286 -26.39 4.59 -11.79
N LEU A 287 -25.61 4.85 -10.73
CA LEU A 287 -24.33 4.18 -10.51
C LEU A 287 -24.45 2.70 -10.18
N GLY A 288 -25.57 2.27 -9.57
CA GLY A 288 -25.79 0.85 -9.27
C GLY A 288 -26.07 0.04 -10.53
N GLU A 289 -26.72 0.62 -11.53
CA GLU A 289 -26.86 0.03 -12.86
C GLU A 289 -25.52 -0.03 -13.58
N LEU A 290 -24.76 1.07 -13.61
CA LEU A 290 -23.43 1.12 -14.22
C LEU A 290 -22.48 0.09 -13.58
N GLY A 291 -22.45 0.01 -12.25
CA GLY A 291 -21.61 -0.94 -11.51
C GLY A 291 -21.96 -2.39 -11.82
N ARG A 292 -23.24 -2.75 -11.89
CA ARG A 292 -23.67 -4.10 -12.29
C ARG A 292 -23.29 -4.40 -13.74
N ALA A 293 -23.53 -3.48 -14.66
CA ALA A 293 -23.18 -3.65 -16.07
C ALA A 293 -21.66 -3.85 -16.26
N TRP A 294 -20.85 -3.07 -15.53
CA TRP A 294 -19.40 -3.23 -15.50
C TRP A 294 -18.99 -4.62 -14.99
N MET A 295 -19.49 -5.04 -13.81
CA MET A 295 -19.13 -6.34 -13.23
C MET A 295 -19.56 -7.51 -14.14
N GLU A 296 -20.76 -7.45 -14.71
CA GLU A 296 -21.26 -8.46 -15.65
C GLU A 296 -20.38 -8.54 -16.91
N TYR A 297 -20.03 -7.39 -17.50
CA TYR A 297 -19.14 -7.33 -18.65
C TYR A 297 -17.74 -7.86 -18.32
N ALA A 298 -17.19 -7.44 -17.19
CA ALA A 298 -15.87 -7.83 -16.75
C ALA A 298 -15.79 -9.33 -16.46
N LYS A 299 -16.79 -9.92 -15.80
CA LYS A 299 -16.88 -11.38 -15.59
C LYS A 299 -17.03 -12.14 -16.90
N ALA A 300 -17.79 -11.63 -17.87
CA ALA A 300 -17.99 -12.29 -19.16
C ALA A 300 -16.74 -12.25 -20.07
N ARG A 301 -16.04 -11.12 -20.13
CA ARG A 301 -14.83 -10.94 -20.96
C ARG A 301 -13.58 -11.49 -20.27
N GLY A 302 -13.46 -11.25 -18.97
CA GLY A 302 -12.26 -11.53 -18.19
C GLY A 302 -11.88 -13.00 -18.15
N VAL A 303 -12.84 -13.93 -18.06
CA VAL A 303 -12.57 -15.39 -18.02
C VAL A 303 -11.82 -15.89 -19.26
N SER A 304 -11.97 -15.21 -20.39
CA SER A 304 -11.29 -15.59 -21.65
C SER A 304 -9.92 -14.95 -21.84
N ALA A 305 -9.51 -14.06 -20.93
CA ALA A 305 -8.24 -13.35 -21.03
C ALA A 305 -7.08 -14.22 -20.53
N PRO A 306 -5.87 -14.11 -21.12
CA PRO A 306 -4.69 -14.86 -20.67
C PRO A 306 -4.37 -14.67 -19.19
N GLN A 307 -4.65 -13.49 -18.64
CA GLN A 307 -4.33 -13.15 -17.25
C GLN A 307 -5.32 -13.73 -16.24
N TYR A 308 -6.45 -14.31 -16.67
CA TYR A 308 -7.51 -14.76 -15.77
C TYR A 308 -7.02 -15.78 -14.73
N GLU A 309 -6.28 -16.78 -15.19
CA GLU A 309 -5.88 -17.90 -14.35
C GLU A 309 -4.92 -17.45 -13.24
N ILE A 310 -3.93 -16.61 -13.55
CA ILE A 310 -3.01 -16.09 -12.55
C ILE A 310 -3.73 -15.21 -11.51
N TRP A 311 -4.70 -14.40 -11.94
CA TRP A 311 -5.50 -13.59 -11.01
C TRP A 311 -6.41 -14.44 -10.12
N ARG A 312 -6.98 -15.52 -10.68
CA ARG A 312 -7.75 -16.49 -9.90
C ARG A 312 -6.88 -17.23 -8.88
N VAL A 313 -5.68 -17.65 -9.26
CA VAL A 313 -4.71 -18.28 -8.35
C VAL A 313 -4.35 -17.34 -7.21
N ARG A 314 -4.03 -16.08 -7.54
CA ARG A 314 -3.74 -15.03 -6.55
C ARG A 314 -4.93 -14.78 -5.63
N SER A 315 -6.15 -14.70 -6.17
CA SER A 315 -7.39 -14.55 -5.41
C SER A 315 -7.58 -15.67 -4.40
N ASP A 316 -7.49 -16.92 -4.86
CA ASP A 316 -7.65 -18.12 -4.03
C ASP A 316 -6.57 -18.18 -2.94
N LEU A 317 -5.33 -17.89 -3.30
CA LEU A 317 -4.21 -17.86 -2.37
C LEU A 317 -4.36 -16.76 -1.31
N ALA A 318 -4.79 -15.55 -1.69
CA ALA A 318 -5.11 -14.46 -0.76
C ALA A 318 -6.32 -14.77 0.12
N ALA A 319 -7.26 -15.58 -0.36
CA ALA A 319 -8.38 -16.07 0.42
C ALA A 319 -8.06 -17.32 1.25
N GLY A 320 -6.80 -17.77 1.32
CA GLY A 320 -6.42 -18.96 2.10
C GLY A 320 -6.97 -20.26 1.53
N ARG A 321 -7.12 -20.36 0.20
CA ARG A 321 -7.51 -21.58 -0.53
C ARG A 321 -6.35 -22.10 -1.40
N PRO A 322 -5.18 -22.41 -0.80
CA PRO A 322 -3.99 -22.78 -1.58
C PRO A 322 -4.18 -24.06 -2.40
N ASP A 323 -4.97 -25.02 -1.94
CA ASP A 323 -5.26 -26.25 -2.70
C ASP A 323 -6.06 -25.97 -3.99
N SER A 324 -6.99 -25.01 -3.96
CA SER A 324 -7.77 -24.57 -5.13
C SER A 324 -6.88 -23.83 -6.14
N ALA A 325 -6.02 -22.94 -5.62
CA ALA A 325 -5.02 -22.24 -6.42
C ALA A 325 -4.06 -23.25 -7.09
N LEU A 326 -3.57 -24.24 -6.34
CA LEU A 326 -2.66 -25.27 -6.84
C LEU A 326 -3.31 -26.12 -7.93
N ALA A 327 -4.57 -26.52 -7.75
CA ALA A 327 -5.32 -27.27 -8.75
C ALA A 327 -5.53 -26.48 -10.06
N THR A 328 -5.66 -25.15 -9.97
CA THR A 328 -5.76 -24.28 -11.14
C THR A 328 -4.44 -24.25 -11.93
N LEU A 329 -3.32 -24.15 -11.23
CA LEU A 329 -1.98 -24.17 -11.86
C LEU A 329 -1.61 -25.54 -12.44
N ALA A 330 -1.92 -26.63 -11.73
CA ALA A 330 -1.61 -27.99 -12.18
C ALA A 330 -2.35 -28.40 -13.47
N ALA A 331 -3.43 -27.70 -13.83
CA ALA A 331 -4.16 -27.91 -15.07
C ALA A 331 -3.48 -27.23 -16.29
N GLN A 332 -2.49 -26.37 -16.07
CA GLN A 332 -1.76 -25.67 -17.14
C GLN A 332 -0.68 -26.57 -17.76
N SER A 333 -0.47 -26.43 -19.08
CA SER A 333 0.60 -27.12 -19.80
C SER A 333 1.95 -26.39 -19.63
N GLU A 334 3.04 -27.15 -19.41
CA GLU A 334 4.43 -26.66 -19.16
C GLU A 334 5.02 -25.65 -20.18
N GLY A 335 4.33 -25.34 -21.28
CA GLY A 335 4.89 -24.62 -22.44
C GLY A 335 4.87 -23.09 -22.38
N ASP A 336 4.06 -22.47 -21.52
CA ASP A 336 3.77 -21.02 -21.57
C ASP A 336 4.06 -20.26 -20.25
N SER A 337 4.74 -20.87 -19.28
CA SER A 337 5.00 -20.23 -17.98
C SER A 337 6.18 -19.26 -18.02
N ASP A 338 5.94 -18.01 -17.62
CA ASP A 338 6.98 -17.02 -17.33
C ASP A 338 7.55 -17.17 -15.91
N ALA A 339 8.62 -16.42 -15.60
CA ALA A 339 9.31 -16.46 -14.31
C ALA A 339 8.38 -16.11 -13.13
N GLU A 340 7.50 -15.12 -13.31
CA GLU A 340 6.57 -14.66 -12.28
C GLU A 340 5.51 -15.74 -11.96
N SER A 341 4.94 -16.35 -13.00
CA SER A 341 3.97 -17.43 -12.86
C SER A 341 4.56 -18.64 -12.15
N VAL A 342 5.83 -18.96 -12.42
CA VAL A 342 6.54 -20.06 -11.72
C VAL A 342 6.81 -19.72 -10.25
N LEU A 343 7.16 -18.47 -9.91
CA LEU A 343 7.30 -18.05 -8.51
C LEU A 343 5.96 -18.13 -7.76
N VAL A 344 4.86 -17.70 -8.39
CA VAL A 344 3.51 -17.85 -7.81
C VAL A 344 3.14 -19.32 -7.65
N TYR A 345 3.53 -20.19 -8.59
CA TYR A 345 3.33 -21.63 -8.47
C TYR A 345 4.11 -22.21 -7.28
N ALA A 346 5.39 -21.89 -7.15
CA ALA A 346 6.20 -22.31 -6.02
C ALA A 346 5.60 -21.84 -4.68
N LEU A 347 5.17 -20.58 -4.58
CA LEU A 347 4.52 -20.04 -3.38
C LEU A 347 3.23 -20.79 -3.06
N THR A 348 2.40 -21.04 -4.08
CA THR A 348 1.12 -21.75 -3.93
C THR A 348 1.33 -23.20 -3.47
N ALA A 349 2.32 -23.90 -4.02
CA ALA A 349 2.69 -25.25 -3.62
C ALA A 349 3.15 -25.29 -2.16
N LEU A 350 4.00 -24.35 -1.74
CA LEU A 350 4.42 -24.21 -0.35
C LEU A 350 3.22 -23.91 0.57
N ALA A 351 2.34 -22.97 0.20
CA ALA A 351 1.13 -22.64 0.98
C ALA A 351 0.19 -23.84 1.14
N ALA A 352 0.08 -24.67 0.10
CA ALA A 352 -0.68 -25.93 0.13
C ALA A 352 0.04 -27.01 0.97
N GLY A 353 1.32 -26.83 1.28
CA GLY A 353 2.18 -27.81 1.95
C GLY A 353 2.53 -29.00 1.06
N ASP A 354 2.57 -28.80 -0.26
CA ASP A 354 2.94 -29.80 -1.27
C ASP A 354 4.38 -29.55 -1.75
N LEU A 355 5.33 -30.21 -1.09
CA LEU A 355 6.75 -30.10 -1.42
C LEU A 355 7.11 -30.73 -2.78
N ALA A 356 6.30 -31.66 -3.28
CA ALA A 356 6.55 -32.25 -4.60
C ALA A 356 6.19 -31.26 -5.71
N ALA A 357 5.04 -30.61 -5.60
CA ALA A 357 4.66 -29.53 -6.51
C ALA A 357 5.64 -28.34 -6.45
N PHE A 358 6.20 -28.05 -5.27
CA PHE A 358 7.26 -27.05 -5.13
C PHE A 358 8.54 -27.45 -5.88
N ASP A 359 8.97 -28.71 -5.74
CA ASP A 359 10.12 -29.23 -6.48
C ASP A 359 9.91 -29.18 -8.00
N ASP A 360 8.68 -29.44 -8.47
CA ASP A 360 8.29 -29.30 -9.88
C ASP A 360 8.37 -27.83 -10.34
N ALA A 361 7.83 -26.89 -9.55
CA ALA A 361 7.92 -25.45 -9.84
C ALA A 361 9.40 -25.00 -9.93
N ARG A 362 10.26 -25.46 -9.02
CA ARG A 362 11.70 -25.17 -9.07
C ARG A 362 12.37 -25.79 -10.30
N ALA A 363 11.97 -27.00 -10.69
CA ALA A 363 12.48 -27.65 -11.90
C ALA A 363 12.08 -26.90 -13.19
N LEU A 364 10.92 -26.23 -13.19
CA LEU A 364 10.52 -25.31 -14.25
C LEU A 364 11.34 -24.02 -14.20
N ALA A 365 11.51 -23.42 -13.02
CA ALA A 365 12.30 -22.20 -12.83
C ALA A 365 13.74 -22.34 -13.36
N ALA A 366 14.35 -23.52 -13.17
CA ALA A 366 15.70 -23.83 -13.67
C ALA A 366 15.84 -23.83 -15.21
N ARG A 367 14.71 -23.80 -15.94
CA ARG A 367 14.67 -23.71 -17.41
C ARG A 367 14.41 -22.29 -17.91
N LEU A 368 14.11 -21.35 -17.02
CA LEU A 368 13.77 -19.96 -17.31
C LEU A 368 14.92 -19.02 -16.92
N ASP A 369 14.92 -17.82 -17.49
CA ASP A 369 15.80 -16.73 -17.09
C ASP A 369 15.21 -16.04 -15.85
N MET A 370 15.55 -16.58 -14.68
CA MET A 370 15.10 -16.11 -13.37
C MET A 370 16.00 -14.99 -12.84
N SER A 371 15.42 -14.00 -12.17
CA SER A 371 16.24 -13.03 -11.42
C SER A 371 17.03 -13.71 -10.30
N GLU A 372 18.10 -13.05 -9.85
CA GLU A 372 18.91 -13.53 -8.74
C GLU A 372 18.06 -13.64 -7.47
N GLU A 373 17.23 -12.65 -7.17
CA GLU A 373 16.35 -12.66 -5.99
C GLU A 373 15.36 -13.82 -6.03
N GLY A 374 14.72 -14.06 -7.18
CA GLY A 374 13.77 -15.15 -7.32
C GLY A 374 14.44 -16.53 -7.18
N THR A 375 15.66 -16.69 -7.70
CA THR A 375 16.46 -17.91 -7.51
C THR A 375 16.82 -18.11 -6.04
N GLN A 376 17.35 -17.08 -5.38
CA GLN A 376 17.70 -17.12 -3.97
C GLN A 376 16.48 -17.37 -3.06
N TRP A 377 15.30 -16.92 -3.46
CA TRP A 377 14.05 -17.18 -2.75
C TRP A 377 13.63 -18.64 -2.86
N LEU A 378 13.67 -19.24 -4.07
CA LEU A 378 13.41 -20.67 -4.26
C LEU A 378 14.40 -21.53 -3.46
N ASP A 379 15.68 -21.15 -3.46
CA ASP A 379 16.73 -21.86 -2.74
C ASP A 379 16.51 -21.90 -1.22
N ALA A 380 15.84 -20.90 -0.65
CA ALA A 380 15.56 -20.84 0.77
C ALA A 380 14.59 -21.92 1.27
N PHE A 381 13.80 -22.52 0.38
CA PHE A 381 12.84 -23.58 0.71
C PHE A 381 13.30 -24.98 0.29
N VAL A 382 14.55 -25.12 -0.14
CA VAL A 382 15.11 -26.44 -0.47
C VAL A 382 15.22 -27.29 0.79
N GLY A 383 14.54 -28.44 0.78
CA GLY A 383 14.46 -29.29 1.97
C GLY A 383 13.64 -28.65 3.11
N ALA A 384 12.71 -27.75 2.78
CA ALA A 384 11.78 -27.19 3.74
C ALA A 384 10.98 -28.27 4.46
N VAL A 385 10.58 -27.95 5.69
CA VAL A 385 9.66 -28.76 6.50
C VAL A 385 8.28 -28.11 6.48
N VAL A 386 7.25 -28.94 6.55
CA VAL A 386 5.85 -28.52 6.62
C VAL A 386 5.26 -29.03 7.93
N VAL A 387 4.72 -28.12 8.74
CA VAL A 387 3.98 -28.42 9.96
C VAL A 387 2.53 -28.03 9.75
N ARG A 388 1.60 -28.96 9.98
CA ARG A 388 0.15 -28.71 9.82
C ARG A 388 -0.53 -28.60 11.17
N GLY A 389 -1.32 -27.55 11.30
CA GLY A 389 -2.26 -27.33 12.40
C GLY A 389 -3.71 -27.24 11.89
N GLU A 390 -4.65 -27.05 12.79
CA GLU A 390 -6.06 -26.80 12.50
C GLU A 390 -6.24 -25.40 11.89
N GLY A 391 -6.28 -25.34 10.56
CA GLY A 391 -6.43 -24.08 9.80
C GLY A 391 -5.13 -23.33 9.54
N TYR A 392 -3.98 -23.92 9.88
CA TYR A 392 -2.65 -23.33 9.71
C TYR A 392 -1.68 -24.31 9.06
N VAL A 393 -0.79 -23.79 8.21
CA VAL A 393 0.36 -24.53 7.67
C VAL A 393 1.61 -23.69 7.87
N GLY A 394 2.57 -24.20 8.62
CA GLY A 394 3.89 -23.59 8.80
C GLY A 394 4.90 -24.21 7.84
N ILE A 395 5.65 -23.37 7.11
CA ILE A 395 6.63 -23.78 6.10
C ILE A 395 7.94 -23.02 6.28
N GLY A 396 9.06 -23.72 6.26
CA GLY A 396 10.36 -23.07 6.27
C GLY A 396 11.53 -24.06 6.30
N PRO A 397 12.78 -23.56 6.36
CA PRO A 397 13.98 -24.39 6.46
C PRO A 397 13.91 -25.39 7.61
N ALA A 398 14.41 -26.62 7.39
CA ALA A 398 14.42 -27.68 8.40
C ALA A 398 15.12 -27.30 9.70
N LEU A 399 16.06 -26.35 9.65
CA LEU A 399 16.78 -25.86 10.82
C LEU A 399 15.89 -25.08 11.81
N PHE A 400 14.72 -24.61 11.36
CA PHE A 400 13.72 -23.91 12.18
C PHE A 400 12.50 -24.79 12.52
N ALA A 401 12.60 -26.12 12.40
CA ALA A 401 11.45 -27.01 12.55
C ALA A 401 10.72 -26.85 13.91
N SER A 402 11.46 -26.64 15.00
CA SER A 402 10.88 -26.44 16.34
C SER A 402 10.14 -25.10 16.43
N GLU A 403 10.73 -24.04 15.91
CA GLU A 403 10.18 -22.69 15.88
C GLU A 403 8.91 -22.64 15.03
N ILE A 404 8.87 -23.36 13.90
CA ILE A 404 7.69 -23.49 13.04
C ILE A 404 6.56 -24.21 13.79
N GLU A 405 6.87 -25.30 14.51
CA GLU A 405 5.89 -26.04 15.30
C GLU A 405 5.31 -25.19 16.45
N ASP A 406 6.17 -24.46 17.17
CA ASP A 406 5.76 -23.53 18.23
C ASP A 406 4.89 -22.39 17.67
N ALA A 407 5.26 -21.84 16.51
CA ALA A 407 4.50 -20.79 15.85
C ALA A 407 3.10 -21.24 15.40
N VAL A 408 2.97 -22.44 14.82
CA VAL A 408 1.67 -23.00 14.42
C VAL A 408 0.79 -23.20 15.66
N ARG A 409 1.33 -23.78 16.75
CA ARG A 409 0.60 -23.93 18.02
C ARG A 409 0.17 -22.57 18.60
N LEU A 410 1.05 -21.58 18.53
CA LEU A 410 0.77 -20.23 19.02
C LEU A 410 -0.36 -19.57 18.23
N ALA A 411 -0.35 -19.71 16.90
CA ALA A 411 -1.42 -19.21 16.04
C ALA A 411 -2.77 -19.87 16.36
N GLU A 412 -2.81 -21.19 16.50
CA GLU A 412 -4.01 -21.93 16.90
C GLU A 412 -4.56 -21.44 18.24
N ALA A 413 -3.69 -21.35 19.25
CA ALA A 413 -4.07 -20.87 20.57
C ALA A 413 -4.60 -19.42 20.52
N THR A 414 -3.97 -18.56 19.72
CA THR A 414 -4.39 -17.17 19.54
C THR A 414 -5.76 -17.07 18.86
N ARG A 415 -6.01 -17.90 17.83
CA ARG A 415 -7.31 -17.97 17.16
C ARG A 415 -8.41 -18.36 18.14
N VAL A 416 -8.18 -19.38 18.97
CA VAL A 416 -9.13 -19.82 20.01
C VAL A 416 -9.40 -18.69 20.99
N ARG A 417 -8.36 -18.07 21.56
CA ARG A 417 -8.50 -16.94 22.49
C ARG A 417 -9.26 -15.77 21.87
N THR A 418 -8.98 -15.44 20.60
CA THR A 418 -9.68 -14.37 19.87
C THR A 418 -11.15 -14.72 19.67
N THR A 419 -11.45 -15.95 19.29
CA THR A 419 -12.82 -16.46 19.13
C THR A 419 -13.59 -16.36 20.44
N ASP A 420 -12.98 -16.77 21.55
CA ASP A 420 -13.59 -16.73 22.88
C ASP A 420 -13.85 -15.30 23.37
N VAL A 421 -12.85 -14.41 23.26
CA VAL A 421 -12.93 -13.00 23.73
C VAL A 421 -13.99 -12.22 22.96
N PHE A 422 -14.06 -12.42 21.64
CA PHE A 422 -14.96 -11.67 20.77
C PHE A 422 -16.21 -12.46 20.38
N GLY A 423 -16.48 -13.61 21.00
CA GLY A 423 -17.66 -14.43 20.72
C GLY A 423 -17.84 -14.75 19.23
N LEU A 424 -16.73 -14.92 18.49
CA LEU A 424 -16.78 -15.13 17.05
C LEU A 424 -17.43 -16.49 16.77
N PRO A 425 -18.23 -16.63 15.70
CA PRO A 425 -18.67 -17.95 15.29
C PRO A 425 -17.43 -18.79 15.01
N VAL A 426 -17.28 -19.96 15.65
CA VAL A 426 -16.19 -20.90 15.33
C VAL A 426 -16.33 -21.25 13.86
N PRO A 427 -15.50 -20.72 12.96
CA PRO A 427 -15.57 -21.14 11.58
C PRO A 427 -14.98 -22.55 11.57
N GLU A 428 -15.60 -23.50 10.86
CA GLU A 428 -14.77 -24.52 10.22
C GLU A 428 -13.66 -23.75 9.49
N PRO A 429 -12.39 -24.18 9.54
CA PRO A 429 -11.32 -23.50 8.79
C PRO A 429 -11.65 -23.63 7.30
N ARG A 430 -12.46 -22.70 6.80
CA ARG A 430 -12.78 -22.53 5.39
C ARG A 430 -11.54 -22.07 4.63
N PHE A 431 -10.54 -21.59 5.35
CA PHE A 431 -9.31 -21.00 4.87
C PHE A 431 -8.12 -21.56 5.66
N VAL A 432 -7.01 -21.75 4.96
CA VAL A 432 -5.71 -22.16 5.49
C VAL A 432 -4.84 -20.90 5.58
N HIS A 433 -4.30 -20.64 6.77
CA HIS A 433 -3.31 -19.60 6.98
C HIS A 433 -1.90 -20.18 6.81
N ALA A 434 -1.17 -19.71 5.80
CA ALA A 434 0.20 -20.12 5.55
C ALA A 434 1.20 -19.22 6.30
N LEU A 435 2.06 -19.80 7.12
CA LEU A 435 3.11 -19.12 7.86
C LEU A 435 4.47 -19.51 7.25
N PHE A 436 5.11 -18.59 6.54
CA PHE A 436 6.40 -18.80 5.88
C PHE A 436 7.53 -18.27 6.74
N PHE A 437 8.56 -19.09 6.96
CA PHE A 437 9.71 -18.76 7.79
C PHE A 437 10.97 -18.68 6.94
N TYR A 438 11.71 -17.59 7.10
CA TYR A 438 12.89 -17.23 6.32
C TYR A 438 14.12 -17.05 7.22
N GLU A 439 15.29 -17.36 6.65
CA GLU A 439 16.60 -17.12 7.28
C GLU A 439 17.00 -15.65 7.35
N ASP A 440 16.36 -14.79 6.55
CA ASP A 440 16.68 -13.37 6.49
C ASP A 440 15.43 -12.53 6.11
N ARG A 441 15.52 -11.23 6.39
CA ARG A 441 14.42 -10.29 6.19
C ARG A 441 14.18 -9.95 4.71
N ALA A 442 15.21 -9.96 3.86
CA ALA A 442 15.07 -9.58 2.46
C ALA A 442 14.21 -10.60 1.72
N ARG A 443 14.46 -11.90 1.94
CA ARG A 443 13.64 -12.99 1.39
C ARG A 443 12.22 -13.00 1.92
N ALA A 444 12.02 -12.65 3.20
CA ALA A 444 10.68 -12.49 3.76
C ALA A 444 9.90 -11.38 3.06
N THR A 445 10.54 -10.22 2.81
CA THR A 445 9.94 -9.12 2.04
C THR A 445 9.63 -9.53 0.61
N PHE A 446 10.56 -10.19 -0.08
CA PHE A 446 10.34 -10.67 -1.45
C PHE A 446 9.17 -11.67 -1.52
N GLY A 447 9.12 -12.64 -0.61
CA GLY A 447 8.02 -13.61 -0.55
C GLY A 447 6.65 -12.96 -0.34
N ALA A 448 6.60 -11.93 0.52
CA ALA A 448 5.36 -11.18 0.76
C ALA A 448 4.88 -10.39 -0.47
N ALA A 449 5.76 -10.04 -1.40
CA ALA A 449 5.42 -9.33 -2.63
C ALA A 449 4.85 -10.26 -3.73
N LEU A 450 5.11 -11.58 -3.66
CA LEU A 450 4.67 -12.53 -4.69
C LEU A 450 3.15 -12.78 -4.71
N ALA A 451 2.46 -12.55 -3.59
CA ALA A 451 1.00 -12.66 -3.49
C ALA A 451 0.44 -11.43 -2.75
N PRO A 452 0.22 -10.32 -3.46
CA PRO A 452 -0.31 -9.10 -2.85
C PRO A 452 -1.70 -9.37 -2.25
N VAL A 453 -1.96 -8.74 -1.11
CA VAL A 453 -3.16 -8.96 -0.29
C VAL A 453 -4.29 -8.04 -0.78
N PHE A 454 -5.29 -8.61 -1.48
CA PHE A 454 -6.34 -7.86 -2.20
C PHE A 454 -7.39 -7.17 -1.31
N LYS A 455 -7.73 -7.79 -0.20
CA LYS A 455 -8.42 -7.16 0.94
C LYS A 455 -7.59 -7.46 2.16
N ASN A 456 -7.55 -6.53 3.12
CA ASN A 456 -6.73 -6.56 4.33
C ASN A 456 -6.85 -7.83 5.25
N ILE A 457 -7.52 -8.90 4.80
CA ILE A 457 -7.47 -10.23 5.41
C ILE A 457 -6.16 -10.90 4.98
N ARG A 458 -5.20 -10.98 5.90
CA ARG A 458 -3.93 -11.67 5.67
C ARG A 458 -4.09 -13.16 5.97
N THR A 459 -4.10 -13.99 4.92
CA THR A 459 -4.05 -15.45 5.03
C THR A 459 -2.62 -15.99 4.89
N GLN A 460 -1.64 -15.11 4.69
CA GLN A 460 -0.23 -15.44 4.59
C GLN A 460 0.57 -14.54 5.53
N GLY A 461 1.45 -15.15 6.32
CA GLY A 461 2.42 -14.46 7.15
C GLY A 461 3.83 -14.81 6.69
N HIS A 462 4.66 -13.80 6.46
CA HIS A 462 6.06 -13.98 6.06
C HIS A 462 6.98 -13.48 7.17
N TYR A 463 7.72 -14.40 7.78
CA TYR A 463 8.44 -14.16 9.02
C TYR A 463 9.94 -14.42 8.90
N TYR A 464 10.73 -13.49 9.42
CA TYR A 464 12.14 -13.74 9.70
C TYR A 464 12.26 -14.58 10.99
N ALA A 465 12.75 -15.81 10.87
CA ALA A 465 12.70 -16.82 11.95
C ALA A 465 13.53 -16.43 13.18
N LEU A 466 14.58 -15.62 13.01
CA LEU A 466 15.44 -15.16 14.11
C LEU A 466 14.97 -13.81 14.69
N ASN A 467 13.77 -13.34 14.36
CA ASN A 467 13.21 -12.14 14.95
C ASN A 467 12.83 -12.39 16.42
N PRO A 468 13.38 -11.65 17.41
CA PRO A 468 12.97 -11.80 18.81
C PRO A 468 11.49 -11.46 19.06
N GLU A 469 10.87 -10.67 18.18
CA GLU A 469 9.45 -10.30 18.25
C GLU A 469 8.52 -11.27 17.50
N LEU A 470 9.06 -12.37 16.96
CA LEU A 470 8.31 -13.34 16.16
C LEU A 470 7.00 -13.83 16.82
N PRO A 471 6.98 -14.23 18.10
CA PRO A 471 5.74 -14.64 18.75
C PRO A 471 4.67 -13.53 18.74
N SER A 472 5.05 -12.31 19.10
CA SER A 472 4.14 -11.16 19.09
C SER A 472 3.59 -10.87 17.69
N ALA A 473 4.43 -10.97 16.65
CA ALA A 473 4.02 -10.75 15.27
C ALA A 473 2.99 -11.80 14.80
N ILE A 474 3.22 -13.08 15.13
CA ILE A 474 2.28 -14.18 14.81
C ILE A 474 0.96 -13.97 15.54
N GLU A 475 0.99 -13.61 16.82
CA GLU A 475 -0.23 -13.35 17.60
C GLU A 475 -1.01 -12.17 17.02
N GLU A 476 -0.34 -11.08 16.64
CA GLU A 476 -0.97 -9.92 16.02
C GLU A 476 -1.59 -10.24 14.67
N ASP A 477 -0.85 -10.87 13.75
CA ASP A 477 -1.37 -11.24 12.45
C ASP A 477 -2.54 -12.22 12.59
N THR A 478 -2.45 -13.19 13.51
CA THR A 478 -3.49 -14.19 13.72
C THR A 478 -4.76 -13.61 14.31
N ALA A 479 -4.67 -12.79 15.36
CA ALA A 479 -5.85 -12.17 15.99
C ALA A 479 -6.55 -11.23 14.99
N ASN A 480 -5.78 -10.42 14.27
CA ASN A 480 -6.32 -9.54 13.26
C ASN A 480 -6.96 -10.29 12.08
N ALA A 481 -6.34 -11.37 11.61
CA ALA A 481 -6.89 -12.17 10.52
C ALA A 481 -8.18 -12.88 10.94
N ALA A 482 -8.27 -13.37 12.18
CA ALA A 482 -9.48 -13.95 12.73
C ALA A 482 -10.63 -12.93 12.80
N LEU A 483 -10.36 -11.72 13.28
CA LEU A 483 -11.35 -10.63 13.33
C LEU A 483 -11.75 -10.16 11.94
N ALA A 484 -10.79 -9.99 11.03
CA ALA A 484 -11.08 -9.56 9.67
C ALA A 484 -11.86 -10.61 8.88
N SER A 485 -11.59 -11.89 9.10
CA SER A 485 -12.37 -13.00 8.52
C SER A 485 -13.79 -13.05 9.08
N ALA A 486 -13.96 -12.89 10.40
CA ALA A 486 -15.28 -12.92 11.03
C ALA A 486 -16.16 -11.71 10.66
N TYR A 487 -15.56 -10.52 10.55
CA TYR A 487 -16.28 -9.27 10.28
C TYR A 487 -16.26 -8.85 8.81
N GLY A 488 -15.59 -9.63 7.95
CA GLY A 488 -15.50 -9.41 6.50
C GLY A 488 -14.48 -8.37 6.04
N GLU A 489 -13.93 -7.56 6.95
CA GLU A 489 -12.93 -6.54 6.63
C GLU A 489 -11.97 -6.26 7.80
N MET A 490 -10.83 -5.63 7.52
CA MET A 490 -9.87 -5.20 8.55
C MET A 490 -10.10 -3.74 8.95
N SER A 491 -10.07 -3.46 10.25
CA SER A 491 -10.09 -2.10 10.78
C SER A 491 -8.80 -1.35 10.45
N TYR A 492 -8.93 -0.08 10.03
CA TYR A 492 -7.76 0.79 9.86
C TYR A 492 -7.26 1.38 11.20
N SER A 493 -8.05 1.26 12.26
CA SER A 493 -7.68 1.76 13.59
C SER A 493 -6.61 0.86 14.21
N GLN A 494 -5.35 1.33 14.20
CA GLN A 494 -4.26 0.61 14.86
C GLN A 494 -4.53 0.39 16.34
N LEU A 495 -5.18 1.33 17.03
CA LEU A 495 -5.59 1.17 18.43
C LEU A 495 -6.57 0.01 18.63
N LEU A 496 -7.53 -0.19 17.72
CA LEU A 496 -8.45 -1.33 17.81
C LEU A 496 -7.73 -2.65 17.55
N ARG A 497 -6.90 -2.70 16.50
CA ARG A 497 -6.14 -3.91 16.13
C ARG A 497 -5.20 -4.35 17.24
N VAL A 498 -4.33 -3.43 17.67
CA VAL A 498 -3.34 -3.70 18.71
C VAL A 498 -4.00 -3.96 20.06
N GLY A 499 -5.03 -3.20 20.42
CA GLY A 499 -5.79 -3.41 21.66
C GLY A 499 -6.51 -4.76 21.68
N ALA A 500 -7.09 -5.18 20.55
CA ALA A 500 -7.73 -6.49 20.43
C ALA A 500 -6.72 -7.63 20.55
N THR A 501 -5.60 -7.55 19.83
CA THR A 501 -4.51 -8.52 19.95
C THR A 501 -4.04 -8.63 21.39
N HIS A 502 -3.67 -7.52 22.04
CA HIS A 502 -3.12 -7.56 23.38
C HIS A 502 -4.14 -8.03 24.43
N LEU A 503 -5.44 -7.70 24.26
CA LEU A 503 -6.52 -8.25 25.07
C LEU A 503 -6.62 -9.78 24.98
N THR A 504 -6.31 -10.38 23.83
CA THR A 504 -6.33 -11.85 23.66
C THR A 504 -5.08 -12.56 24.18
N ARG A 505 -4.00 -11.81 24.46
CA ARG A 505 -2.72 -12.35 24.94
C ARG A 505 -2.67 -12.41 26.46
N GLU A 506 -3.08 -11.33 27.11
CA GLU A 506 -3.01 -11.18 28.56
C GLU A 506 -4.26 -11.70 29.25
N SER A 507 -4.12 -12.17 30.49
CA SER A 507 -5.30 -12.43 31.33
C SER A 507 -5.94 -11.10 31.76
N GLU A 508 -7.25 -11.09 31.97
CA GLU A 508 -7.95 -9.89 32.43
C GLU A 508 -7.37 -9.36 33.76
N ALA A 509 -6.95 -10.26 34.65
CA ALA A 509 -6.35 -9.90 35.93
C ALA A 509 -5.01 -9.20 35.76
N ASP A 510 -4.12 -9.74 34.92
CA ASP A 510 -2.78 -9.17 34.67
C ASP A 510 -2.89 -7.80 34.00
N LEU A 511 -3.82 -7.66 33.06
CA LEU A 511 -4.05 -6.43 32.30
C LEU A 511 -4.61 -5.31 33.20
N LEU A 512 -5.50 -5.64 34.13
CA LEU A 512 -5.97 -4.70 35.17
C LEU A 512 -4.89 -4.38 36.20
N GLU A 513 -4.11 -5.37 36.66
CA GLU A 513 -3.03 -5.16 37.63
C GLU A 513 -1.96 -4.23 37.07
N TYR A 514 -1.52 -4.48 35.82
CA TYR A 514 -0.55 -3.66 35.15
C TYR A 514 -1.10 -2.27 34.83
N GLY A 515 -2.37 -2.15 34.40
CA GLY A 515 -3.06 -0.87 34.28
C GLY A 515 -3.06 -0.06 35.58
N ALA A 516 -3.39 -0.69 36.71
CA ALA A 516 -3.35 -0.04 38.02
C ALA A 516 -1.93 0.37 38.41
N GLN A 517 -0.92 -0.43 38.05
CA GLN A 517 0.49 -0.09 38.25
C GLN A 517 0.90 1.14 37.44
N LEU A 518 0.50 1.24 36.16
CA LEU A 518 0.76 2.42 35.33
C LEU A 518 0.19 3.71 35.95
N VAL A 519 -1.01 3.63 36.54
CA VAL A 519 -1.64 4.76 37.23
C VAL A 519 -0.85 5.11 38.50
N ARG A 520 -0.49 4.13 39.34
CA ARG A 520 0.32 4.35 40.56
C ARG A 520 1.68 4.98 40.28
N ASP A 521 2.32 4.57 39.19
CA ASP A 521 3.63 5.07 38.77
C ASP A 521 3.56 6.39 37.98
N ALA A 522 2.36 6.97 37.81
CA ALA A 522 2.13 8.15 36.98
C ALA A 522 2.65 8.01 35.54
N ARG A 523 2.61 6.79 35.01
CA ARG A 523 2.96 6.43 33.62
C ARG A 523 1.76 6.38 32.68
N TRP A 524 0.54 6.39 33.22
CA TRP A 524 -0.71 6.42 32.45
C TRP A 524 -0.74 7.60 31.47
N HIS A 525 -0.97 7.30 30.20
CA HIS A 525 -1.13 8.26 29.13
C HIS A 525 -2.62 8.46 28.80
N PRO A 526 -3.08 9.70 28.59
CA PRO A 526 -4.49 9.92 28.33
C PRO A 526 -4.98 9.24 27.05
N LEU A 527 -6.05 8.43 27.14
CA LEU A 527 -6.53 7.62 26.02
C LEU A 527 -6.90 8.47 24.81
N HIS A 528 -7.37 9.70 25.02
CA HIS A 528 -7.75 10.62 23.94
C HIS A 528 -6.55 11.19 23.15
N SER A 529 -5.34 11.17 23.72
CA SER A 529 -4.09 11.54 23.03
C SER A 529 -3.25 10.35 22.62
N LEU A 530 -3.60 9.14 23.08
CA LEU A 530 -2.86 7.93 22.76
C LEU A 530 -2.80 7.70 21.24
N GLN A 531 -1.58 7.57 20.74
CA GLN A 531 -1.24 7.09 19.42
C GLN A 531 -0.20 5.96 19.59
N ILE A 532 -0.34 4.87 18.83
CA ILE A 532 0.64 3.79 18.90
C ILE A 532 2.00 4.33 18.42
N GLY A 533 3.05 4.05 19.18
CA GLY A 533 4.41 4.57 18.95
C GLY A 533 4.70 5.95 19.56
N SER A 534 3.70 6.65 20.14
CA SER A 534 3.94 7.93 20.83
C SER A 534 4.35 7.76 22.31
N VAL A 535 4.26 6.55 22.83
CA VAL A 535 4.58 6.17 24.22
C VAL A 535 5.42 4.90 24.23
N ALA A 536 5.95 4.53 25.41
CA ALA A 536 6.57 3.22 25.58
C ALA A 536 5.58 2.11 25.19
N GLU A 537 6.09 1.09 24.49
CA GLU A 537 5.25 0.09 23.84
C GLU A 537 4.33 -0.62 24.84
N ASP A 538 4.89 -1.10 25.96
CA ASP A 538 4.17 -1.74 27.06
C ASP A 538 2.97 -0.92 27.55
N VAL A 539 3.14 0.40 27.70
CA VAL A 539 2.09 1.35 28.09
C VAL A 539 1.00 1.43 27.03
N GLY A 540 1.39 1.67 25.78
CA GLY A 540 0.44 1.85 24.68
C GLY A 540 -0.37 0.59 24.38
N LEU A 541 0.25 -0.59 24.46
CA LEU A 541 -0.41 -1.88 24.30
C LEU A 541 -1.48 -2.10 25.38
N THR A 542 -1.11 -1.90 26.65
CA THR A 542 -2.00 -2.10 27.79
C THR A 542 -3.21 -1.15 27.73
N GLU A 543 -2.96 0.13 27.50
CA GLU A 543 -4.02 1.15 27.45
C GLU A 543 -4.98 0.92 26.28
N ALA A 544 -4.47 0.52 25.11
CA ALA A 544 -5.30 0.12 23.97
C ALA A 544 -6.14 -1.13 24.29
N ALA A 545 -5.58 -2.11 24.99
CA ALA A 545 -6.31 -3.32 25.37
C ALA A 545 -7.37 -3.04 26.44
N LEU A 546 -7.10 -2.17 27.41
CA LEU A 546 -8.10 -1.70 28.38
C LEU A 546 -9.26 -0.96 27.70
N LEU A 547 -8.96 -0.14 26.68
CA LEU A 547 -9.98 0.51 25.85
C LEU A 547 -10.85 -0.53 25.13
N VAL A 548 -10.25 -1.49 24.43
CA VAL A 548 -10.99 -2.54 23.71
C VAL A 548 -11.79 -3.40 24.68
N ARG A 549 -11.20 -3.79 25.82
CA ARG A 549 -11.89 -4.51 26.89
C ARG A 549 -13.12 -3.75 27.36
N HIS A 550 -13.00 -2.45 27.60
CA HIS A 550 -14.12 -1.63 28.05
C HIS A 550 -15.25 -1.64 27.01
N VAL A 551 -14.93 -1.48 25.73
CA VAL A 551 -15.91 -1.56 24.64
C VAL A 551 -16.59 -2.94 24.62
N VAL A 552 -15.84 -4.03 24.63
CA VAL A 552 -16.40 -5.39 24.60
C VAL A 552 -17.28 -5.66 25.82
N LYS A 553 -16.81 -5.31 27.03
CA LYS A 553 -17.47 -5.59 28.31
C LYS A 553 -18.74 -4.76 28.52
N HIS A 554 -18.72 -3.48 28.16
CA HIS A 554 -19.80 -2.54 28.50
C HIS A 554 -20.69 -2.16 27.32
N CYS A 555 -20.16 -2.18 26.10
CA CYS A 555 -20.92 -1.89 24.88
C CYS A 555 -21.33 -3.16 24.13
N GLY A 556 -20.69 -4.30 24.43
CA GLY A 556 -20.96 -5.60 23.80
C GLY A 556 -20.11 -5.86 22.56
N VAL A 557 -19.97 -7.15 22.22
CA VAL A 557 -19.26 -7.64 21.03
C VAL A 557 -19.84 -7.04 19.74
N ASP A 558 -21.17 -7.00 19.59
CA ASP A 558 -21.83 -6.42 18.41
C ASP A 558 -21.44 -4.95 18.17
N SER A 559 -21.20 -4.20 19.25
CA SER A 559 -20.73 -2.81 19.16
C SER A 559 -19.27 -2.74 18.73
N PHE A 560 -18.43 -3.67 19.23
CA PHE A 560 -17.04 -3.80 18.79
C PHE A 560 -16.96 -4.17 17.30
N GLU A 561 -17.74 -5.15 16.83
CA GLU A 561 -17.86 -5.51 15.41
C GLU A 561 -18.21 -4.29 14.56
N LYS A 562 -19.27 -3.56 14.93
CA LYS A 562 -19.66 -2.33 14.22
C LYS A 562 -18.54 -1.30 14.22
N MET A 563 -17.80 -1.14 15.31
CA MET A 563 -16.66 -0.22 15.36
C MET A 563 -15.53 -0.69 14.44
N TRP A 564 -15.24 -1.98 14.45
CA TRP A 564 -14.23 -2.58 13.57
C TRP A 564 -14.56 -2.33 12.09
N VAL A 565 -15.78 -2.67 11.68
CA VAL A 565 -16.27 -2.48 10.31
C VAL A 565 -16.31 -1.01 9.94
N THR A 566 -16.87 -0.12 10.76
CA THR A 566 -17.00 1.32 10.43
C THR A 566 -15.68 2.08 10.39
N THR A 567 -14.62 1.55 11.02
CA THR A 567 -13.26 2.10 10.96
C THR A 567 -12.43 1.48 9.83
N ALA A 568 -12.99 0.58 9.03
CA ALA A 568 -12.36 0.05 7.82
C ALA A 568 -12.32 1.09 6.69
N ALA A 569 -11.36 0.93 5.78
CA ALA A 569 -11.10 1.89 4.70
C ALA A 569 -12.20 1.93 3.63
N THR A 570 -12.99 0.86 3.50
CA THR A 570 -14.00 0.60 2.44
C THR A 570 -15.43 0.83 2.90
N THR A 571 -15.65 1.27 4.15
CA THR A 571 -16.99 1.47 4.74
C THR A 571 -17.24 2.94 5.09
N GLN A 572 -17.46 3.32 6.36
CA GLN A 572 -17.65 4.70 6.80
C GLN A 572 -16.33 5.42 7.09
N PHE A 573 -15.23 4.68 7.29
CA PHE A 573 -13.89 5.17 7.61
C PHE A 573 -13.90 6.22 8.74
N TYR A 574 -14.67 5.92 9.76
CA TYR A 574 -14.72 6.76 10.95
C TYR A 574 -13.37 6.72 11.64
N SER A 575 -12.96 7.88 12.19
CA SER A 575 -11.95 7.85 13.24
C SER A 575 -12.49 7.03 14.41
N LEU A 576 -11.59 6.42 15.19
CA LEU A 576 -11.98 5.67 16.38
C LEU A 576 -12.91 6.48 17.30
N ASP A 577 -12.63 7.78 17.47
CA ASP A 577 -13.47 8.69 18.27
C ASP A 577 -14.88 8.86 17.70
N SER A 578 -15.01 8.92 16.38
CA SER A 578 -16.31 9.06 15.71
C SER A 578 -17.10 7.75 15.80
N ALA A 579 -16.43 6.61 15.63
CA ALA A 579 -17.03 5.29 15.78
C ALA A 579 -17.51 5.07 17.23
N LEU A 580 -16.65 5.34 18.22
CA LEU A 580 -16.98 5.21 19.64
C LEU A 580 -18.17 6.10 20.03
N ARG A 581 -18.23 7.33 19.52
CA ARG A 581 -19.35 8.24 19.79
C ARG A 581 -20.64 7.78 19.11
N SER A 582 -20.57 7.35 17.86
CA SER A 582 -21.73 6.94 17.07
C SER A 582 -22.35 5.65 17.60
N ILE A 583 -21.51 4.68 17.97
CA ILE A 583 -21.93 3.32 18.31
C ILE A 583 -22.14 3.16 19.81
N CYS A 584 -21.20 3.65 20.62
CA CYS A 584 -21.23 3.50 22.08
C CYS A 584 -21.77 4.74 22.80
N GLY A 585 -21.95 5.87 22.11
CA GLY A 585 -22.40 7.12 22.74
C GLY A 585 -21.35 7.80 23.62
N MET A 586 -20.07 7.40 23.50
CA MET A 586 -18.99 7.81 24.41
C MET A 586 -17.78 8.38 23.67
N SER A 587 -17.01 9.23 24.34
CA SER A 587 -15.67 9.64 23.89
C SER A 587 -14.58 8.81 24.58
N ARG A 588 -13.36 8.82 24.04
CA ARG A 588 -12.20 8.18 24.70
C ARG A 588 -11.95 8.71 26.12
N ARG A 589 -12.33 9.96 26.41
CA ARG A 589 -12.23 10.55 27.77
C ARG A 589 -13.25 9.96 28.73
N ASP A 590 -14.46 9.68 28.25
CA ASP A 590 -15.50 9.06 29.08
C ASP A 590 -15.10 7.62 29.41
N VAL A 591 -14.61 6.88 28.41
CA VAL A 591 -14.07 5.52 28.60
C VAL A 591 -12.86 5.52 29.53
N GLU A 592 -11.92 6.44 29.34
CA GLU A 592 -10.77 6.62 30.24
C GLU A 592 -11.20 6.83 31.69
N THR A 593 -12.19 7.69 31.93
CA THR A 593 -12.70 7.96 33.28
C THR A 593 -13.21 6.68 33.94
N LEU A 594 -14.00 5.89 33.20
CA LEU A 594 -14.55 4.63 33.71
C LEU A 594 -13.48 3.57 33.95
N ILE A 595 -12.47 3.48 33.08
CA ILE A 595 -11.33 2.56 33.27
C ILE A 595 -10.56 2.96 34.53
N LEU A 596 -10.25 4.24 34.71
CA LEU A 596 -9.53 4.72 35.89
C LEU A 596 -10.32 4.50 37.18
N GLU A 597 -11.65 4.66 37.15
CA GLU A 597 -12.52 4.31 38.28
C GLU A 597 -12.47 2.81 38.60
N GLU A 598 -12.44 1.94 37.60
CA GLU A 598 -12.29 0.48 37.78
C GLU A 598 -10.93 0.12 38.39
N LEU A 599 -9.83 0.70 37.87
CA LEU A 599 -8.46 0.44 38.31
C LEU A 599 -8.18 0.96 39.73
N LEU A 600 -8.84 2.05 40.14
CA LEU A 600 -8.65 2.69 41.45
C LEU A 600 -9.69 2.25 42.49
N GLY A 601 -10.85 1.76 42.05
CA GLY A 601 -11.99 1.35 42.89
C GLY A 601 -11.95 -0.11 43.35
N GLY A 602 -11.07 -0.95 42.78
CA GLY A 602 -10.83 -2.33 43.21
C GLY A 602 -9.89 -2.43 44.42
N GLY A 603 -10.39 -2.04 45.60
CA GLY A 603 -9.73 -2.24 46.90
C GLY A 603 -10.45 -3.26 47.77
#